data_AF-A0A7X0G5G4-F1
#
_entry.id   AF-A0A7X0G5G4-F1
#
_cell.length_a   1.000
_cell.length_b   1.000
_cell.length_c   1.000
_cell.angle_alpha   90.00
_cell.angle_beta   90.00
_cell.angle_gamma   90.00
#
_symmetry.space_group_name_H-M   'P 1'
#
loop_
_entity.id
_entity.type
_entity.pdbx_description
1 polymer ?
#
loop_
_entity_poly.entity_id
_entity_poly.type
_entity_poly.pdbx_seq_one_letter_code
_entity_poly.pdbx_strand_id
1 'polypeptide(L)'
;MVEALGVPNLHFHDLRHTGNTLAADTGVSLRNLMARMGHDNERAALRYQHRSNSADRAIADGLNALVQADQKRDGDDDDGAAGSLVPVA
;
A
#
# COMPACT_ATOMS: atom_id res chain seq x y z
N MET A 1 -32.87 -12.35 4.68
CA MET A 1 -32.17 -11.32 5.51
C MET A 1 -31.20 -10.49 4.68
N VAL A 2 -30.38 -11.09 3.80
CA VAL A 2 -29.48 -10.33 2.90
C VAL A 2 -30.19 -9.81 1.63
N GLU A 3 -31.21 -10.51 1.12
CA GLU A 3 -32.02 -10.08 -0.04
C GLU A 3 -32.67 -8.70 0.13
N ALA A 4 -32.97 -8.29 1.37
CA ALA A 4 -33.53 -6.98 1.67
C ALA A 4 -32.57 -5.82 1.34
N LEU A 5 -31.28 -6.10 1.13
CA LEU A 5 -30.28 -5.12 0.72
C LEU A 5 -30.33 -4.81 -0.78
N GLY A 6 -31.18 -5.49 -1.56
CA GLY A 6 -31.33 -5.25 -3.00
C GLY A 6 -30.15 -5.72 -3.85
N VAL A 7 -29.22 -6.49 -3.28
CA VAL A 7 -28.08 -7.09 -4.00
C VAL A 7 -28.41 -8.55 -4.32
N PRO A 8 -28.73 -8.88 -5.59
CA PRO A 8 -29.01 -10.26 -5.96
C PRO A 8 -27.76 -11.13 -5.80
N ASN A 9 -27.96 -12.38 -5.35
CA ASN A 9 -26.92 -13.39 -5.15
C ASN A 9 -25.88 -13.09 -4.04
N LEU A 10 -26.15 -12.12 -3.15
CA LEU A 10 -25.29 -11.83 -2.01
C LEU A 10 -25.51 -12.83 -0.87
N HIS A 11 -24.45 -13.52 -0.46
CA HIS A 11 -24.46 -14.42 0.69
C HIS A 11 -23.73 -13.77 1.88
N PHE A 12 -24.08 -14.16 3.11
CA PHE A 12 -23.39 -13.66 4.31
C PHE A 12 -21.88 -13.94 4.30
N HIS A 13 -21.46 -15.03 3.66
CA HIS A 13 -20.04 -15.37 3.52
C HIS A 13 -19.26 -14.33 2.69
N ASP A 14 -19.92 -13.69 1.73
CA ASP A 14 -19.31 -12.66 0.88
C ASP A 14 -18.96 -11.42 1.71
N LEU A 15 -19.82 -11.03 2.67
CA LEU A 15 -19.53 -9.94 3.60
C LEU A 15 -18.30 -10.22 4.47
N ARG A 16 -18.14 -11.48 4.92
CA ARG A 16 -16.96 -11.90 5.66
C ARG A 16 -15.70 -11.84 4.78
N HIS A 17 -15.81 -12.24 3.52
CA HIS A 17 -14.72 -12.12 2.55
C HIS A 17 -14.32 -10.65 2.36
N THR A 18 -15.28 -9.76 2.10
CA THR A 18 -15.03 -8.32 1.92
C THR A 18 -14.38 -7.69 3.15
N GLY A 19 -14.86 -8.03 4.36
CA GLY A 19 -14.28 -7.52 5.60
C GLY A 19 -12.82 -7.93 5.81
N ASN A 20 -12.44 -9.14 5.40
CA ASN A 20 -11.07 -9.62 5.50
C ASN A 20 -10.14 -8.99 4.45
N THR A 21 -10.61 -8.77 3.22
CA THR A 21 -9.87 -8.04 2.19
C THR A 21 -9.58 -6.60 2.63
N LEU A 22 -10.60 -5.90 3.13
CA LEU A 22 -10.44 -4.53 3.64
C LEU A 22 -9.47 -4.48 4.83
N ALA A 23 -9.52 -5.47 5.73
CA ALA A 23 -8.57 -5.56 6.83
C ALA A 23 -7.12 -5.75 6.31
N ALA A 24 -6.90 -6.63 5.34
CA ALA A 24 -5.58 -6.85 4.74
C ALA A 24 -5.02 -5.57 4.10
N ASP A 25 -5.87 -4.79 3.43
CA ASP A 25 -5.49 -3.53 2.77
C ASP A 25 -5.07 -2.41 3.74
N THR A 26 -5.38 -2.53 5.04
CA THR A 26 -4.92 -1.56 6.05
C THR A 26 -3.44 -1.71 6.42
N GLY A 27 -2.73 -2.69 5.85
CA GLY A 27 -1.31 -2.92 6.13
C GLY A 27 -1.04 -3.61 7.47
N VAL A 28 -2.06 -4.24 8.08
CA VAL A 28 -1.89 -5.05 9.30
C VAL A 28 -1.00 -6.27 9.03
N SER A 29 -0.21 -6.66 10.03
CA SER A 29 0.60 -7.87 9.93
C SER A 29 -0.26 -9.13 9.71
N LEU A 30 0.31 -10.13 9.03
CA LEU A 30 -0.35 -11.42 8.78
C LEU A 30 -0.89 -12.05 10.09
N ARG A 31 -0.15 -11.95 11.19
CA ARG A 31 -0.55 -12.46 12.51
C ARG A 31 -1.78 -11.75 13.05
N ASN A 32 -1.85 -10.43 12.91
CA ASN A 32 -3.02 -9.64 13.34
C ASN A 32 -4.24 -9.92 12.45
N LEU A 33 -4.01 -10.11 11.14
CA LEU A 33 -5.05 -10.51 10.21
C LEU A 33 -5.63 -11.89 10.56
N MET A 34 -4.77 -12.87 10.87
CA MET A 34 -5.16 -14.21 11.30
C MET A 34 -5.98 -14.20 12.60
N ALA A 35 -5.54 -13.44 13.60
CA ALA A 35 -6.27 -13.27 14.86
C ALA A 35 -7.67 -12.69 14.62
N ARG A 36 -7.80 -11.71 13.71
CA ARG A 36 -9.08 -11.11 13.34
C ARG A 36 -10.00 -12.06 12.56
N MET A 37 -9.43 -12.94 11.74
CA MET A 37 -10.20 -13.96 11.00
C MET A 37 -10.68 -15.10 11.90
N GLY A 38 -10.04 -15.31 13.06
CA GLY A 38 -10.28 -16.45 13.94
C GLY A 38 -9.82 -17.79 13.34
N HIS A 39 -8.84 -17.76 12.43
CA HIS A 39 -8.35 -18.94 11.72
C HIS A 39 -6.87 -19.21 12.06
N ASP A 40 -6.53 -20.46 12.40
CA ASP A 40 -5.14 -20.93 12.59
C ASP A 40 -4.43 -21.28 11.26
N ASN A 41 -4.93 -20.80 10.13
CA ASN A 41 -4.43 -21.18 8.81
C ASN A 41 -3.85 -20.00 8.03
N GLU A 42 -2.52 -19.95 7.97
CA GLU A 42 -1.72 -18.96 7.25
C GLU A 42 -2.03 -18.94 5.73
N ARG A 43 -2.25 -20.10 5.11
CA ARG A 43 -2.62 -20.19 3.68
C ARG A 43 -3.94 -19.47 3.39
N ALA A 44 -4.90 -19.51 4.31
CA ALA A 44 -6.17 -18.82 4.13
C ALA A 44 -6.00 -17.30 4.20
N ALA A 45 -5.12 -16.82 5.08
CA ALA A 45 -4.83 -15.41 5.27
C ALA A 45 -4.05 -14.80 4.09
N LEU A 46 -3.09 -15.53 3.54
CA LEU A 46 -2.30 -15.08 2.38
C LEU A 46 -3.16 -14.83 1.13
N ARG A 47 -4.30 -15.52 0.98
CA ARG A 47 -5.24 -15.24 -0.14
C ARG A 47 -5.80 -13.82 -0.12
N TYR A 48 -5.85 -13.18 1.04
CA TYR A 48 -6.32 -11.79 1.19
C TYR A 48 -5.20 -10.76 1.04
N GLN A 49 -3.93 -11.18 1.06
CA GLN A 49 -2.77 -10.30 0.89
C GLN A 49 -2.28 -10.19 -0.56
N HIS A 50 -3.03 -10.73 -1.53
CA HIS A 50 -2.57 -10.76 -2.92
C HIS A 50 -2.63 -9.34 -3.51
N ARG A 51 -1.47 -8.70 -3.67
CA ARG A 51 -1.19 -7.37 -4.28
C ARG A 51 -2.42 -6.49 -4.44
N SER A 52 -2.75 -5.71 -3.42
CA SER A 52 -3.68 -4.61 -3.62
C SER A 52 -2.94 -3.47 -4.33
N ASN A 53 -3.49 -3.02 -5.45
CA ASN A 53 -2.96 -1.88 -6.21
C ASN A 53 -2.81 -0.62 -5.33
N SER A 54 -3.59 -0.52 -4.24
CA SER A 54 -3.48 0.52 -3.22
C SER A 54 -2.21 0.40 -2.38
N ALA A 55 -1.83 -0.81 -1.94
CA ALA A 55 -0.58 -1.04 -1.22
C ALA A 55 0.65 -0.77 -2.12
N ASP A 56 0.61 -1.22 -3.37
CA ASP A 56 1.67 -0.95 -4.35
C ASP A 56 1.83 0.57 -4.58
N ARG A 57 0.71 1.31 -4.64
CA ARG A 57 0.74 2.76 -4.79
C ARG A 57 1.26 3.48 -3.54
N ALA A 58 0.84 3.04 -2.35
CA ALA A 58 1.36 3.59 -1.09
C ALA A 58 2.87 3.36 -0.93
N ILE A 59 3.38 2.20 -1.37
CA ILE A 59 4.83 1.93 -1.42
C ILE A 59 5.52 2.87 -2.41
N ALA A 60 4.98 3.01 -3.61
CA ALA A 60 5.55 3.91 -4.63
C ALA A 60 5.58 5.37 -4.16
N ASP A 61 4.50 5.85 -3.54
CA ASP A 61 4.40 7.21 -2.99
C ASP A 61 5.41 7.42 -1.85
N GLY A 62 5.56 6.42 -0.96
CA GLY A 62 6.56 6.45 0.12
C GLY A 62 8.00 6.47 -0.40
N LEU A 63 8.31 5.67 -1.42
CA LEU A 63 9.61 5.69 -2.08
C LEU A 63 9.88 7.03 -2.77
N ASN A 64 8.89 7.58 -3.48
CA ASN A 64 9.01 8.88 -4.12
C ASN A 64 9.27 9.99 -3.10
N ALA A 65 8.59 9.98 -1.94
CA ALA A 65 8.82 10.94 -0.87
C ALA A 65 10.25 10.87 -0.31
N LEU A 66 10.81 9.66 -0.15
CA LEU A 66 12.20 9.49 0.30
C LEU A 66 13.21 10.05 -0.71
N VAL A 67 13.00 9.79 -2.01
CA VAL A 67 13.87 10.32 -3.08
C VAL A 67 13.82 11.85 -3.12
N GLN A 68 12.64 12.45 -3.04
CA GLN A 68 12.49 13.91 -3.02
C GLN A 68 13.16 14.55 -1.80
N ALA A 69 13.08 13.89 -0.63
CA ALA A 69 13.75 14.36 0.58
C ALA A 69 15.27 14.27 0.47
N ASP A 70 15.81 13.32 -0.30
CA ASP A 70 17.25 13.19 -0.60
C ASP A 70 17.72 14.30 -1.56
N GLN A 71 17.03 14.48 -2.68
CA GLN A 71 17.36 15.55 -3.65
C GLN A 71 17.31 16.95 -3.05
N LYS A 72 16.38 17.19 -2.12
CA LYS A 72 16.31 18.47 -1.41
C LYS A 72 17.50 18.70 -0.47
N ARG A 73 18.05 17.63 0.12
CA ARG A 73 19.26 17.74 0.97
C ARG A 73 20.47 18.06 0.12
N ASP A 74 20.63 17.41 -1.03
CA ASP A 74 21.75 17.66 -1.93
C ASP A 74 21.69 19.05 -2.61
N GLY A 75 20.49 19.59 -2.82
CA GLY A 75 20.28 20.91 -3.44
C GLY A 75 20.39 22.11 -2.50
N ASP A 76 20.43 21.91 -1.17
CA ASP A 76 20.65 22.96 -0.15
C ASP A 76 22.15 23.17 0.13
N ASP A 77 22.99 22.24 -0.34
CA ASP A 77 24.45 22.29 -0.24
C ASP A 77 25.13 22.92 -1.50
N ASP A 78 24.37 23.25 -2.55
CA ASP A 78 24.86 23.82 -3.82
C ASP A 78 24.52 25.31 -4.01
N ASP A 79 24.74 26.11 -2.96
CA ASP A 79 24.79 27.59 -3.03
C ASP A 79 26.23 28.08 -3.34
N GLY A 80 27.14 27.16 -3.68
CA GLY A 80 28.56 27.42 -3.91
C GLY A 80 28.91 27.53 -5.39
N ALA A 81 28.76 28.74 -5.93
CA ALA A 81 29.26 29.19 -7.23
C ALA A 81 30.38 28.32 -7.89
N ALA A 82 30.02 27.48 -8.85
CA ALA A 82 30.94 26.87 -9.81
C ALA A 82 30.21 26.78 -11.16
N GLY A 83 30.74 27.20 -12.30
CA GLY A 83 32.00 27.77 -12.72
C GLY A 83 31.79 28.14 -14.20
N SER A 84 32.43 29.21 -14.66
CA SER A 84 32.27 29.79 -16.00
C SER A 84 32.43 28.76 -17.13
N LEU A 85 31.47 28.71 -18.06
CA LEU A 85 31.59 27.99 -19.33
C LEU A 85 32.67 28.66 -20.18
N VAL A 86 33.78 27.95 -20.43
CA VAL A 86 34.80 28.37 -21.39
C VAL A 86 34.38 27.90 -22.78
N PRO A 87 34.28 28.79 -23.79
CA PRO A 87 33.98 28.38 -25.15
C PRO A 87 35.22 27.74 -25.79
N VAL A 88 35.01 26.61 -26.47
CA VAL A 88 36.02 25.98 -27.32
C VAL A 88 36.00 26.67 -28.69
N ALA A 89 37.18 27.13 -29.13
CA ALA A 89 37.43 27.67 -30.47
C ALA A 89 37.99 26.59 -31.40
#